data_AF-A0A9E2HHR2-F1
#
_entry.id   AF-A0A9E2HHR2-F1
#
_cell.length_a   1.000
_cell.length_b   1.000
_cell.length_c   1.000
_cell.angle_alpha   90.00
_cell.angle_beta   90.00
_cell.angle_gamma   90.00
#
_symmetry.space_group_name_H-M   'P 1'
#
loop_
_entity.id
_entity.type
_entity.pdbx_description
1 polymer ?
#
loop_
_entity_poly.entity_id
_entity_poly.type
_entity_poly.pdbx_seq_one_letter_code
_entity_poly.pdbx_strand_id
1 'polypeptide(L)'
;MNAPIRKIAAVMSAIVASGGLTACVRSFDPAMDDGLPITPRVQVLVDANRAYPAWADFPRVTEPLPEPVVIAAQVNTLKVTGGALAGEASRIDWQTTGDPETFAAEVQARVDSVPVAPVTAETLAEIDDFVRRARERGRAPPPVDRSR
;
A
#
# COMPACT_ATOMS: atom_id res chain seq x y z
N MET A 1 63.72 21.78 -4.13
CA MET A 1 63.81 20.33 -3.83
C MET A 1 62.63 19.93 -2.92
N ASN A 2 61.38 20.12 -3.34
CA ASN A 2 60.21 20.07 -2.42
C ASN A 2 59.07 19.15 -2.91
N ALA A 3 59.26 18.50 -4.06
CA ALA A 3 58.27 17.63 -4.69
C ALA A 3 58.04 16.27 -3.97
N PRO A 4 59.04 15.59 -3.38
CA PRO A 4 58.80 14.26 -2.81
C PRO A 4 58.02 14.31 -1.48
N ILE A 5 58.23 15.36 -0.67
CA ILE A 5 57.56 15.54 0.63
C ILE A 5 56.06 15.79 0.46
N ARG A 6 55.66 16.53 -0.59
CA ARG A 6 54.25 16.78 -0.92
C ARG A 6 53.50 15.52 -1.36
N LYS A 7 54.17 14.57 -2.01
CA LYS A 7 53.55 13.31 -2.48
C LYS A 7 53.28 12.35 -1.32
N ILE A 8 54.18 12.27 -0.34
CA ILE A 8 54.03 11.39 0.84
C ILE A 8 52.90 11.89 1.76
N ALA A 9 52.79 13.20 1.96
CA ALA A 9 51.72 13.79 2.76
C ALA A 9 50.32 13.52 2.17
N ALA A 10 50.18 13.58 0.84
CA ALA A 10 48.91 13.33 0.17
C ALA A 10 48.45 11.86 0.28
N VAL A 11 49.39 10.90 0.26
CA VAL A 11 49.07 9.47 0.40
C VAL A 11 48.64 9.13 1.83
N MET A 12 49.27 9.75 2.84
CA MET A 12 48.90 9.53 4.25
C MET A 12 47.52 10.10 4.60
N SER A 13 47.16 11.27 4.06
CA SER A 13 45.82 11.84 4.25
C SER A 13 44.71 11.00 3.61
N ALA A 14 44.98 10.32 2.49
CA ALA A 14 44.00 9.46 1.82
C ALA A 14 43.71 8.16 2.60
N ILE A 15 44.71 7.62 3.30
CA ILE A 15 44.56 6.39 4.11
C ILE A 15 43.79 6.67 5.41
N VAL A 16 44.00 7.84 6.04
CA VAL A 16 43.26 8.24 7.25
C VAL A 16 41.80 8.56 6.95
N ALA A 17 41.52 9.19 5.80
CA ALA A 17 40.15 9.52 5.39
C ALA A 17 39.30 8.28 5.05
N SER A 18 39.91 7.18 4.61
CA SER A 18 39.21 5.93 4.30
C SER A 18 39.01 5.03 5.53
N GLY A 19 39.79 5.21 6.60
CA GLY A 19 39.57 4.52 7.89
C GLY A 19 38.34 5.02 8.66
N GLY A 20 38.04 6.32 8.60
CA GLY A 20 36.94 6.94 9.35
C GLY A 20 35.53 6.53 8.90
N LEU A 21 35.36 6.09 7.65
CA LEU A 21 34.07 5.68 7.10
C LEU A 21 33.63 4.29 7.57
N THR A 22 34.54 3.48 8.12
CA THR A 22 34.21 2.17 8.71
C THR A 22 33.65 2.27 10.13
N ALA A 23 33.83 3.42 10.81
CA ALA A 23 33.39 3.61 12.18
C ALA A 23 31.86 3.79 12.32
N CYS A 24 31.19 4.35 11.30
CA CYS A 24 29.74 4.55 11.33
C CYS A 24 28.93 3.27 11.02
N VAL A 25 29.55 2.22 10.47
CA VAL A 25 28.88 0.94 10.16
C VAL A 25 28.72 0.06 11.41
N ARG A 26 29.44 0.35 12.51
CA ARG A 26 29.47 -0.49 13.73
C ARG A 26 28.53 -0.05 14.87
N SER A 27 27.74 1.01 14.74
CA SER A 27 27.10 1.63 15.91
C SER A 27 25.71 1.09 16.29
N PHE A 28 25.16 0.09 15.61
CA PHE A 28 23.89 -0.51 16.02
C PHE A 28 24.16 -1.74 16.90
N ASP A 29 24.18 -1.51 18.21
CA ASP A 29 24.24 -2.54 19.26
C ASP A 29 23.08 -2.31 20.23
N PRO A 30 21.86 -2.77 19.90
CA PRO A 30 20.70 -2.57 20.77
C PRO A 30 20.91 -3.39 22.04
N ALA A 31 20.99 -2.72 23.19
CA ALA A 31 21.08 -3.38 24.49
C ALA A 31 19.86 -4.29 24.70
N MET A 32 20.10 -5.60 24.70
CA MET A 32 19.11 -6.63 24.97
C MET A 32 19.20 -7.05 26.44
N ASP A 33 18.06 -7.28 27.10
CA ASP A 33 18.04 -7.83 28.45
C ASP A 33 18.34 -9.34 28.40
N ASP A 34 19.51 -9.74 28.90
CA ASP A 34 19.98 -11.13 28.94
C ASP A 34 19.09 -12.06 29.78
N GLY A 35 18.21 -11.50 30.62
CA GLY A 35 17.28 -12.26 31.46
C GLY A 35 16.05 -12.78 30.74
N LEU A 36 15.76 -12.32 29.51
CA LEU A 36 14.55 -12.71 28.79
C LEU A 36 14.73 -14.02 28.01
N PRO A 37 13.78 -14.97 28.10
CA PRO A 37 13.87 -16.24 27.38
C PRO A 37 13.82 -16.09 25.84
N ILE A 38 13.43 -14.91 25.33
CA ILE A 38 13.39 -14.61 23.90
C ILE A 38 14.73 -14.12 23.33
N THR A 39 15.67 -13.73 24.19
CA THR A 39 16.95 -13.11 23.81
C THR A 39 17.78 -13.95 22.84
N PRO A 40 17.92 -15.28 23.00
CA PRO A 40 18.66 -16.11 22.03
C PRO A 40 18.03 -16.10 20.63
N ARG A 41 16.69 -16.06 20.55
CA ARG A 41 15.97 -16.07 19.28
C ARG A 41 16.11 -14.73 18.54
N VAL A 42 16.08 -13.63 19.28
CA VAL A 42 16.30 -12.29 18.71
C VAL A 42 17.75 -12.13 18.28
N GLN A 43 18.71 -12.62 19.05
CA GLN A 43 20.13 -12.55 18.70
C GLN A 43 20.42 -13.26 17.37
N VAL A 44 19.85 -14.46 17.15
CA VAL A 44 19.94 -15.18 15.88
C VAL A 44 19.37 -14.37 14.71
N LEU A 45 18.25 -13.66 14.91
CA LEU A 45 17.65 -12.81 13.88
C LEU A 45 18.52 -11.58 13.58
N VAL A 46 19.08 -10.94 14.60
CA VAL A 46 19.99 -9.81 14.46
C VAL A 46 21.26 -10.24 13.72
N ASP A 47 21.87 -11.34 14.12
CA ASP A 47 23.10 -11.84 13.50
C ASP A 47 22.87 -12.26 12.04
N ALA A 48 21.71 -12.88 11.73
CA ALA A 48 21.34 -13.23 10.37
C ALA A 48 21.11 -12.02 9.44
N ASN A 49 20.76 -10.86 9.99
CA ASN A 49 20.41 -9.65 9.22
C ASN A 49 21.39 -8.48 9.46
N ARG A 50 22.54 -8.75 10.10
CA ARG A 50 23.54 -7.72 10.43
C ARG A 50 24.23 -7.16 9.19
N ALA A 51 24.25 -7.94 8.10
CA ALA A 51 24.75 -7.51 6.81
C ALA A 51 23.65 -6.74 6.07
N TYR A 52 23.83 -5.43 5.91
CA TYR A 52 23.04 -4.68 4.95
C TYR A 52 23.37 -5.15 3.53
N PRO A 53 22.38 -5.23 2.62
CA PRO A 53 22.64 -5.49 1.21
C PRO A 53 23.68 -4.50 0.68
N ALA A 54 24.71 -5.00 0.01
CA ALA A 54 25.66 -4.11 -0.63
C ALA A 54 24.99 -3.44 -1.84
N TRP A 55 25.39 -2.20 -2.17
CA TRP A 55 24.93 -1.54 -3.39
C TRP A 55 25.18 -2.37 -4.66
N ALA A 56 26.17 -3.26 -4.64
CA ALA A 56 26.49 -4.17 -5.73
C ALA A 56 25.49 -5.33 -5.88
N ASP A 57 24.74 -5.66 -4.82
CA ASP A 57 23.76 -6.76 -4.79
C ASP A 57 22.41 -6.35 -5.39
N PHE A 58 22.18 -5.04 -5.57
CA PHE A 58 20.98 -4.56 -6.23
C PHE A 58 21.06 -4.83 -7.73
N PRO A 59 19.96 -5.31 -8.36
CA PRO A 59 19.92 -5.51 -9.80
C PRO A 59 20.32 -4.23 -10.52
N ARG A 60 21.34 -4.33 -11.37
CA ARG A 60 21.73 -3.22 -12.24
C ARG A 60 20.71 -3.11 -13.35
N VAL A 61 20.14 -1.92 -13.52
CA VAL A 61 19.36 -1.61 -14.71
C VAL A 61 20.33 -1.55 -15.88
N THR A 62 20.21 -2.51 -16.80
CA THR A 62 21.02 -2.57 -18.03
C THR A 62 20.39 -1.80 -19.18
N GLU A 63 19.12 -1.41 -19.04
CA GLU A 63 18.40 -0.57 -19.98
C GLU A 63 19.01 0.85 -19.99
N PRO A 64 19.28 1.43 -21.17
CA PRO A 64 19.66 2.82 -21.26
C PRO A 64 18.52 3.70 -20.71
N LEU A 65 18.90 4.75 -19.97
CA LEU A 65 17.93 5.76 -19.54
C LEU A 65 17.29 6.43 -20.76
N PRO A 66 16.00 6.78 -20.71
CA PRO A 66 15.35 7.48 -21.81
C PRO A 66 16.01 8.84 -22.04
N GLU A 67 16.17 9.18 -23.32
CA GLU A 67 16.72 10.48 -23.71
C GLU A 67 15.85 11.63 -23.17
N PRO A 68 16.45 12.78 -22.81
CA PRO A 68 15.70 13.91 -22.25
C PRO A 68 14.52 14.38 -23.10
N VAL A 69 14.63 14.25 -24.44
CA VAL A 69 13.55 14.58 -25.38
C VAL A 69 12.32 13.67 -25.22
N VAL A 70 12.55 12.39 -24.92
CA VAL A 70 11.48 11.40 -24.68
C VAL A 70 10.75 11.74 -23.38
N ILE A 71 11.50 12.08 -22.34
CA ILE A 71 10.93 12.51 -21.05
C ILE A 71 10.11 13.79 -21.24
N ALA A 72 10.66 14.78 -21.95
CA ALA A 72 9.96 16.04 -22.21
C ALA A 72 8.64 15.83 -22.98
N ALA A 73 8.65 14.93 -23.98
CA ALA A 73 7.45 14.57 -24.73
C ALA A 73 6.39 13.91 -23.81
N GLN A 74 6.80 12.94 -22.98
CA GLN A 74 5.90 12.28 -22.03
C GLN A 74 5.30 13.27 -21.01
N VAL A 75 6.12 14.16 -20.46
CA VAL A 75 5.66 15.21 -19.53
C VAL A 75 4.67 16.15 -20.21
N ASN A 76 4.91 16.53 -21.46
CA ASN A 76 3.97 17.38 -22.20
C ASN A 76 2.63 16.67 -22.43
N THR A 77 2.65 15.40 -22.82
CA THR A 77 1.44 14.58 -22.96
C THR A 77 0.66 14.50 -21.65
N LEU A 78 1.34 14.29 -20.52
CA LEU A 78 0.71 14.27 -19.20
C LEU A 78 0.06 15.61 -18.85
N LYS A 79 0.72 16.74 -19.15
CA LYS A 79 0.15 18.07 -18.92
C LYS A 79 -1.12 18.31 -19.74
N VAL A 80 -1.11 17.95 -21.02
CA VAL A 80 -2.28 18.07 -21.90
C VAL A 80 -3.43 17.20 -21.40
N THR A 81 -3.15 15.93 -21.08
CA THR A 81 -4.15 14.98 -20.58
C THR A 81 -4.73 15.45 -19.23
N GLY A 82 -3.88 15.96 -18.33
CA GLY A 82 -4.32 16.54 -17.07
C GLY A 82 -5.22 17.76 -17.25
N GLY A 83 -4.93 18.62 -18.22
CA GLY A 83 -5.80 19.76 -18.56
C GLY A 83 -7.17 19.33 -19.09
N ALA A 84 -7.20 18.33 -19.97
CA ALA A 84 -8.46 17.75 -20.47
C ALA A 84 -9.30 17.15 -19.33
N LEU A 85 -8.67 16.34 -18.47
CA LEU A 85 -9.31 15.73 -17.31
C LEU A 85 -9.84 16.79 -16.31
N ALA A 86 -9.07 17.85 -16.04
CA ALA A 86 -9.53 18.95 -15.20
C ALA A 86 -10.76 19.64 -15.81
N GLY A 87 -10.77 19.83 -17.13
CA GLY A 87 -11.91 20.35 -17.86
C GLY A 87 -13.13 19.45 -17.75
N GLU A 88 -12.97 18.13 -17.86
CA GLU A 88 -14.04 17.15 -17.64
C GLU A 88 -14.57 17.20 -16.20
N ALA A 89 -13.68 17.15 -15.21
CA ALA A 89 -14.03 17.18 -13.80
C ALA A 89 -14.77 18.47 -13.41
N SER A 90 -14.39 19.62 -14.01
CA SER A 90 -15.07 20.90 -13.76
C SER A 90 -16.50 20.96 -14.30
N ARG A 91 -16.82 20.13 -15.31
CA ARG A 91 -18.18 20.02 -15.88
C ARG A 91 -19.06 19.01 -15.16
N ILE A 92 -18.50 18.21 -14.25
CA ILE A 92 -19.29 17.33 -13.41
C ILE A 92 -20.11 18.23 -12.48
N ASP A 93 -21.43 18.16 -12.62
CA ASP A 93 -22.34 18.75 -11.65
C ASP A 93 -22.32 17.91 -10.38
N TRP A 94 -21.48 18.34 -9.43
CA TRP A 94 -21.37 17.69 -8.14
C TRP A 94 -22.60 18.02 -7.31
N GLN A 95 -23.48 17.04 -7.09
CA GLN A 95 -24.65 17.18 -6.22
C GLN A 95 -24.28 17.21 -4.72
N THR A 96 -23.26 17.99 -4.36
CA THR A 96 -22.79 18.18 -2.97
C THR A 96 -23.57 19.26 -2.22
N THR A 97 -24.49 19.96 -2.90
CA THR A 97 -25.28 21.08 -2.34
C THR A 97 -26.80 20.87 -2.41
N GLY A 98 -27.26 19.77 -3.01
CA GLY A 98 -28.68 19.41 -3.10
C GLY A 98 -29.20 18.65 -1.87
N ASP A 99 -30.52 18.41 -1.82
CA ASP A 99 -31.12 17.56 -0.80
C ASP A 99 -30.80 16.07 -1.07
N PRO A 100 -30.04 15.40 -0.19
CA PRO A 100 -29.67 14.00 -0.38
C PRO A 100 -30.88 13.04 -0.38
N GLU A 101 -31.96 13.38 0.33
CA GLU A 101 -33.15 12.51 0.39
C GLU A 101 -33.90 12.52 -0.94
N THR A 102 -34.07 13.70 -1.54
CA THR A 102 -34.65 13.84 -2.89
C THR A 102 -33.83 13.07 -3.93
N PHE A 103 -32.49 13.19 -3.92
CA PHE A 103 -31.64 12.44 -4.83
C PHE A 103 -31.77 10.92 -4.65
N ALA A 104 -31.76 10.44 -3.40
CA ALA A 104 -31.93 9.02 -3.12
C ALA A 104 -33.28 8.49 -3.62
N ALA A 105 -34.36 9.27 -3.43
CA ALA A 105 -35.69 8.92 -3.92
C ALA A 105 -35.75 8.86 -5.46
N GLU A 106 -35.13 9.81 -6.16
CA GLU A 106 -35.05 9.81 -7.63
C GLU A 106 -34.24 8.63 -8.18
N VAL A 107 -33.10 8.32 -7.55
CA VAL A 107 -32.29 7.15 -7.91
C VAL A 107 -33.09 5.87 -7.70
N GLN A 108 -33.76 5.73 -6.55
CA GLN A 108 -34.59 4.57 -6.25
C GLN A 108 -35.73 4.43 -7.28
N ALA A 109 -36.46 5.51 -7.58
CA ALA A 109 -37.51 5.49 -8.59
C ALA A 109 -37.00 5.05 -9.97
N ARG A 110 -35.78 5.46 -10.34
CA ARG A 110 -35.17 5.03 -11.60
C ARG A 110 -34.78 3.55 -11.58
N VAL A 111 -34.24 3.05 -10.47
CA VAL A 111 -33.94 1.61 -10.30
C VAL A 111 -35.23 0.78 -10.39
N ASP A 112 -36.28 1.20 -9.69
CA ASP A 112 -37.57 0.51 -9.67
C ASP A 112 -38.27 0.54 -11.04
N SER A 113 -37.99 1.54 -11.88
CA SER A 113 -38.54 1.65 -13.24
C SER A 113 -37.93 0.66 -14.23
N VAL A 114 -36.79 0.05 -13.91
CA VAL A 114 -36.15 -0.94 -14.78
C VAL A 114 -36.88 -2.28 -14.62
N PRO A 115 -37.53 -2.81 -15.67
CA PRO A 115 -38.21 -4.09 -15.59
C PRO A 115 -37.21 -5.19 -15.26
N VAL A 116 -37.36 -5.80 -14.09
CA VAL A 116 -36.55 -6.96 -13.70
C VAL A 116 -36.91 -8.11 -14.65
N ALA A 117 -35.90 -8.72 -15.28
CA ALA A 117 -36.12 -9.89 -16.13
C ALA A 117 -36.79 -11.01 -15.29
N PRO A 118 -37.70 -11.80 -15.87
CA PRO A 118 -38.49 -12.78 -15.10
C PRO A 118 -37.62 -13.77 -14.32
N VAL A 119 -36.47 -14.18 -14.86
CA VAL A 119 -35.51 -15.07 -14.16
C VAL A 119 -34.92 -14.45 -12.88
N THR A 120 -34.71 -13.13 -12.88
CA THR A 120 -34.27 -12.38 -11.70
C THR A 120 -35.40 -12.14 -10.70
N ALA A 121 -36.66 -12.07 -11.15
CA ALA A 121 -37.83 -12.00 -10.28
C ALA A 121 -38.08 -13.33 -9.55
N GLU A 122 -37.92 -14.46 -10.24
CA GLU A 122 -37.92 -15.80 -9.63
C GLU A 122 -36.81 -15.92 -8.57
N THR A 123 -35.61 -15.40 -8.87
CA THR A 123 -34.49 -15.38 -7.91
C THR A 123 -34.80 -14.56 -6.65
N LEU A 124 -35.49 -13.42 -6.77
CA LEU A 124 -35.89 -12.60 -5.62
C LEU A 124 -36.91 -13.33 -4.73
N ALA A 125 -37.90 -13.98 -5.33
CA ALA A 125 -38.87 -14.78 -4.57
C ALA A 125 -38.19 -15.94 -3.83
N GLU A 126 -37.20 -16.58 -4.44
CA GLU A 126 -36.40 -17.63 -3.80
C GLU A 126 -35.55 -17.12 -2.62
N ILE A 127 -34.99 -15.90 -2.74
CA ILE A 127 -34.25 -15.25 -1.65
C ILE A 127 -35.17 -14.95 -0.46
N ASP A 128 -36.35 -14.38 -0.71
CA ASP A 128 -37.31 -14.09 0.36
C ASP A 128 -37.80 -15.37 1.05
N ASP A 129 -38.06 -16.43 0.28
CA ASP A 129 -38.41 -17.75 0.80
C ASP A 129 -37.27 -18.38 1.60
N PHE A 130 -36.02 -18.17 1.20
CA PHE A 130 -34.85 -18.60 1.96
C PHE A 130 -34.73 -17.86 3.29
N VAL A 131 -34.91 -16.53 3.29
CA VAL A 131 -34.89 -15.70 4.51
C VAL A 131 -36.01 -16.10 5.46
N ARG A 132 -37.22 -16.35 4.96
CA ARG A 132 -38.35 -16.84 5.76
C ARG A 132 -38.01 -18.16 6.46
N ARG A 133 -37.55 -19.17 5.69
CA ARG A 133 -37.15 -20.49 6.23
C ARG A 133 -35.99 -20.39 7.22
N ALA A 134 -35.04 -19.48 6.98
CA ALA A 134 -33.93 -19.23 7.91
C ALA A 134 -34.44 -18.71 9.27
N ARG A 135 -35.40 -17.77 9.26
CA ARG A 135 -36.03 -17.25 10.49
C ARG A 135 -36.82 -18.31 11.24
N GLU A 136 -37.57 -19.15 10.53
CA GLU A 136 -38.34 -20.25 11.13
C GLU A 136 -37.42 -21.27 11.84
N ARG A 137 -36.31 -21.64 11.20
CA ARG A 137 -35.30 -22.53 11.83
C ARG A 137 -34.57 -21.89 12.99
N GLY A 138 -34.38 -20.57 12.96
CA GLY A 138 -33.78 -19.82 14.07
C GLY A 138 -34.73 -19.60 15.25
N ARG A 139 -36.01 -19.97 15.15
CA ARG A 139 -36.98 -19.81 16.23
C ARG A 139 -36.67 -20.83 17.33
N ALA A 140 -36.39 -20.34 18.54
CA ALA A 140 -36.09 -21.20 19.67
C ALA A 140 -37.22 -22.22 19.89
N PRO A 141 -36.91 -23.51 20.09
CA PRO A 141 -37.93 -24.52 20.37
C PRO A 141 -38.66 -24.18 21.68
N PRO A 142 -39.94 -24.58 21.82
CA PRO A 142 -40.70 -24.31 23.03
C PRO A 142 -39.99 -24.93 24.24
N PRO A 143 -40.06 -24.30 25.42
CA PRO A 143 -39.45 -24.84 26.64
C PRO A 143 -39.99 -26.24 26.94
N VAL A 144 -39.09 -27.19 27.20
CA VAL A 144 -39.48 -28.53 27.67
C VAL A 144 -40.01 -28.41 29.08
N ASP A 145 -41.25 -28.84 29.32
CA ASP A 145 -41.83 -28.89 30.66
C ASP A 145 -41.07 -29.92 31.50
N ARG A 146 -40.53 -29.46 32.63
CA ARG A 146 -39.75 -30.27 33.57
C ARG A 146 -40.67 -30.62 34.74
N SER A 147 -41.70 -31.42 34.47
CA SER A 147 -42.51 -32.00 35.55
C SER A 147 -41.64 -32.97 36.36
N ARG A 148 -41.61 -32.73 37.66
CA ARG A 148 -40.78 -33.32 38.72
C ARG A 148 -40.82 -34.83 38.82
#